data_AF-A0A7S2MHB8-F1
#
_entry.id   AF-A0A7S2MHB8-F1
#
_cell.length_a   1.000
_cell.length_b   1.000
_cell.length_c   1.000
_cell.angle_alpha   90.00
_cell.angle_beta   90.00
_cell.angle_gamma   90.00
#
_symmetry.space_group_name_H-M   'P 1'
#
loop_
_entity.id
_entity.type
_entity.pdbx_description
1 polymer ?
#
loop_
_entity_poly.entity_id
_entity_poly.type
_entity_poly.pdbx_seq_one_letter_code
_entity_poly.pdbx_strand_id
1 'polypeptide(L)'
;SGNLHLHLPSAPAVGSSMRRWRYRPPDWVPLILRSQPTLDWDGSADIRCLEPGEVFASDDVHRSATGVLFLRLADGRGWAFDRKPAVGVLCIPFDEADADV
;
A
#
# COMPACT_ATOMS: atom_id res chain seq x y z
N SER A 1 5.29 12.50 -37.14
CA SER A 1 3.92 12.28 -36.63
C SER A 1 3.90 10.96 -35.88
N GLY A 2 3.68 10.82 -34.58
CA GLY A 2 3.54 11.72 -33.44
C GLY A 2 3.75 10.85 -32.19
N ASN A 3 4.67 11.24 -31.30
CA ASN A 3 4.90 10.56 -30.03
C ASN A 3 4.25 11.42 -28.94
N LEU A 4 3.10 10.99 -28.43
CA LEU A 4 2.52 11.51 -27.19
C LEU A 4 2.76 10.46 -26.10
N HIS A 5 3.96 10.48 -25.55
CA HIS A 5 4.27 9.82 -24.29
C HIS A 5 3.82 10.78 -23.18
N LEU A 6 2.58 10.62 -22.69
CA LEU A 6 2.14 11.30 -21.47
C LEU A 6 2.77 10.58 -20.27
N HIS A 7 4.07 10.76 -20.09
CA HIS A 7 4.70 10.56 -18.77
C HIS A 7 4.27 11.73 -17.91
N LEU A 8 3.22 11.57 -17.13
CA LEU A 8 2.99 12.42 -15.97
C LEU A 8 4.23 12.34 -15.08
N PRO A 9 4.95 13.43 -14.81
CA PRO A 9 5.94 13.41 -13.74
C PRO A 9 5.14 13.25 -12.44
N SER A 10 5.18 12.04 -11.86
CA SER A 10 4.66 11.80 -10.52
C SER A 10 5.45 12.71 -9.59
N ALA A 11 4.85 13.84 -9.20
CA ALA A 11 5.50 14.85 -8.38
C ALA A 11 6.06 14.19 -7.12
N PRO A 12 7.32 14.42 -6.73
CA PRO A 12 7.78 14.01 -5.43
C PRO A 12 7.06 14.90 -4.42
N ALA A 13 5.99 14.39 -3.81
CA ALA A 13 5.36 15.05 -2.67
C ALA A 13 6.40 15.13 -1.56
N VAL A 14 6.94 16.33 -1.35
CA VAL A 14 7.94 16.62 -0.33
C VAL A 14 7.29 16.33 1.04
N GLY A 15 7.80 15.30 1.72
CA GLY A 15 7.22 14.79 2.97
C GLY A 15 7.09 13.27 3.06
N SER A 16 7.95 12.48 2.41
CA SER A 16 8.03 11.03 2.57
C SER A 16 8.58 10.64 3.95
N SER A 17 7.78 10.85 5.00
CA SER A 17 8.01 10.16 6.28
C SER A 17 7.76 8.67 6.01
N MET A 18 8.83 7.89 5.82
CA MET A 18 8.74 6.44 5.70
C MET A 18 8.07 5.90 6.96
N ARG A 19 6.93 5.26 6.78
CA ARG A 19 6.17 4.64 7.87
C ARG A 19 6.24 3.14 7.70
N ARG A 20 6.48 2.41 8.79
CA ARG A 20 6.43 0.96 8.78
C ARG A 20 5.04 0.49 9.15
N TRP A 21 4.61 -0.56 8.46
CA TRP A 21 3.31 -1.17 8.63
C TRP A 21 3.47 -2.68 8.71
N ARG A 22 2.63 -3.33 9.50
CA ARG A 22 2.52 -4.78 9.53
C ARG A 22 1.19 -5.18 8.92
N TYR A 23 1.23 -6.04 7.91
CA TYR A 23 0.03 -6.65 7.37
C TYR A 23 -0.49 -7.71 8.34
N ARG A 24 -1.68 -7.52 8.88
CA ARG A 24 -2.34 -8.40 9.85
C ARG A 24 -3.83 -8.51 9.53
N PRO A 25 -4.20 -9.25 8.47
CA PRO A 25 -5.59 -9.46 8.13
C PRO A 25 -6.29 -10.36 9.17
N PRO A 26 -7.62 -10.22 9.35
CA PRO A 26 -8.39 -11.09 10.25
C PRO A 26 -8.32 -12.57 9.84
N ASP A 27 -8.38 -12.83 8.54
CA ASP A 27 -8.49 -14.19 7.98
C ASP A 27 -7.14 -14.80 7.56
N TRP A 28 -6.01 -14.14 7.87
CA TRP A 28 -4.67 -14.62 7.50
C TRP A 28 -4.52 -14.93 6.00
N VAL A 29 -5.17 -14.15 5.14
CA VAL A 29 -5.10 -14.27 3.68
C VAL A 29 -4.08 -13.31 3.08
N PRO A 30 -3.32 -13.67 2.03
CA PRO A 30 -2.42 -12.73 1.35
C PRO A 30 -3.15 -11.53 0.75
N LEU A 31 -2.59 -10.33 0.89
CA LEU A 31 -3.12 -9.14 0.24
C LEU A 31 -2.46 -8.96 -1.12
N ILE A 32 -3.23 -9.10 -2.20
CA ILE A 32 -2.76 -8.73 -3.52
C ILE A 32 -2.58 -7.21 -3.59
N LEU A 33 -1.38 -6.77 -3.92
CA LEU A 33 -1.01 -5.38 -4.12
C LEU A 33 -1.68 -4.81 -5.38
N ARG A 34 -1.83 -3.49 -5.41
CA ARG A 34 -2.36 -2.76 -6.57
C ARG A 34 -1.26 -1.95 -7.24
N SER A 35 -1.34 -1.79 -8.55
CA SER A 35 -0.51 -0.83 -9.29
C SER A 35 -0.93 0.62 -9.02
N GLN A 36 -2.18 0.85 -8.62
CA GLN A 36 -2.75 2.18 -8.32
C GLN A 36 -3.43 2.23 -6.93
N PRO A 37 -3.65 3.42 -6.34
CA PRO A 37 -4.35 3.60 -5.07
C PRO A 37 -5.87 3.37 -5.22
N THR A 38 -6.25 2.13 -5.53
CA THR A 38 -7.63 1.67 -5.69
C THR A 38 -7.91 0.45 -4.82
N LEU A 39 -9.17 0.25 -4.42
CA LEU A 39 -9.60 -0.96 -3.72
C LEU A 39 -9.88 -2.10 -4.68
N ASP A 40 -10.38 -1.76 -5.86
CA ASP A 40 -10.72 -2.73 -6.89
C ASP A 40 -9.47 -3.29 -7.54
N TRP A 41 -9.61 -4.44 -8.19
CA TRP A 41 -8.53 -4.97 -9.01
C TRP A 41 -8.32 -4.08 -10.23
N ASP A 42 -7.08 -3.66 -10.46
CA ASP A 42 -6.70 -2.77 -11.55
C ASP A 42 -6.19 -3.50 -12.79
N GLY A 43 -6.25 -4.83 -12.81
CA GLY A 43 -5.79 -5.62 -13.95
C GLY A 43 -4.27 -5.81 -14.01
N SER A 44 -3.53 -5.61 -12.91
CA SER A 44 -2.07 -5.77 -12.91
C SER A 44 -1.65 -7.16 -13.41
N ALA A 45 -0.89 -7.19 -14.51
CA ALA A 45 -0.37 -8.43 -15.08
C ALA A 45 0.65 -9.14 -14.15
N ASP A 46 1.29 -8.37 -13.27
CA ASP A 46 2.22 -8.87 -12.27
C ASP A 46 1.51 -8.87 -10.90
N ILE A 47 1.11 -10.07 -10.45
CA ILE A 47 0.41 -10.26 -9.19
C ILE A 47 1.44 -10.36 -8.07
N ARG A 48 1.58 -9.29 -7.30
CA ARG A 48 2.40 -9.27 -6.08
C ARG A 48 1.50 -9.28 -4.86
N CYS A 49 1.93 -9.92 -3.79
CA CYS A 49 1.19 -9.99 -2.53
C CYS A 49 2.04 -9.58 -1.33
N LEU A 50 1.35 -9.17 -0.27
CA LEU A 50 1.85 -9.10 1.09
C LEU A 50 1.38 -10.34 1.85
N GLU A 51 2.33 -11.01 2.49
CA GLU A 51 2.04 -12.18 3.30
C GLU A 51 1.58 -11.78 4.70
N PRO A 52 0.59 -12.48 5.30
CA PRO A 52 0.16 -12.20 6.67
C PRO A 52 1.34 -12.19 7.65
N GLY A 53 1.47 -11.10 8.42
CA GLY A 53 2.57 -10.86 9.34
C GLY A 53 3.76 -10.10 8.74
N GLU A 54 3.80 -9.94 7.42
CA GLU A 54 4.87 -9.20 6.73
C GLU A 54 4.88 -7.73 7.18
N VAL A 55 6.09 -7.26 7.52
CA VAL A 55 6.35 -5.86 7.83
C VAL A 55 6.94 -5.21 6.60
N PHE A 56 6.35 -4.10 6.17
CA PHE A 56 6.79 -3.34 5.01
C PHE A 56 6.92 -1.85 5.32
N ALA A 57 7.79 -1.16 4.59
CA ALA A 57 7.90 0.29 4.64
C ALA A 57 7.01 0.92 3.56
N SER A 58 6.25 1.95 3.92
CA SER A 58 5.55 2.82 2.99
C SER A 58 6.26 4.15 2.88
N ASP A 59 6.57 4.59 1.66
CA ASP A 59 7.16 5.90 1.40
C ASP A 59 6.13 6.97 1.05
N ASP A 60 4.88 6.56 0.80
CA ASP A 60 3.75 7.43 0.52
C ASP A 60 2.44 6.87 1.08
N VAL A 61 1.55 7.77 1.51
CA VAL A 61 0.25 7.45 2.10
C VAL A 61 -0.80 8.37 1.50
N HIS A 62 -1.72 7.78 0.73
CA HIS A 62 -2.83 8.50 0.13
C HIS A 62 -4.14 8.19 0.86
N ARG A 63 -4.78 9.22 1.44
CA ARG A 63 -6.07 9.06 2.13
C ARG A 63 -7.22 9.25 1.15
N SER A 64 -8.06 8.24 1.02
CA SER A 64 -9.29 8.30 0.22
C SER A 64 -10.38 9.14 0.88
N ALA A 65 -11.36 9.59 0.09
CA ALA A 65 -12.57 10.24 0.60
C ALA A 65 -13.40 9.34 1.54
N THR A 66 -13.25 8.01 1.41
CA THR A 66 -13.91 7.01 2.28
C THR A 66 -13.14 6.73 3.56
N GLY A 67 -11.99 7.38 3.77
CA GLY A 67 -11.15 7.22 4.96
C GLY A 67 -10.22 6.00 4.94
N VAL A 68 -10.09 5.32 3.80
CA VAL A 68 -9.07 4.27 3.58
C VAL A 68 -7.73 4.93 3.30
N LEU A 69 -6.66 4.40 3.86
CA LEU A 69 -5.29 4.81 3.56
C LEU A 69 -4.70 3.83 2.55
N PHE A 70 -4.36 4.33 1.37
CA PHE A 70 -3.55 3.61 0.40
C PHE A 70 -2.07 3.85 0.72
N LEU A 71 -1.32 2.76 0.87
CA LEU A 71 0.06 2.76 1.31
C LEU A 71 0.93 2.32 0.14
N ARG A 72 1.73 3.22 -0.42
CA ARG A 72 2.69 2.83 -1.46
C ARG A 72 3.88 2.17 -0.80
N LEU A 73 4.21 0.95 -1.21
CA LEU A 73 5.36 0.25 -0.68
C LEU A 73 6.64 0.91 -1.21
N ALA A 74 7.59 1.16 -0.31
CA ALA A 74 8.87 1.79 -0.64
C ALA A 74 9.75 0.91 -1.54
N ASP A 75 9.48 -0.40 -1.59
CA ASP A 75 10.16 -1.35 -2.47
C ASP A 75 9.68 -1.30 -3.93
N GLY A 76 8.64 -0.49 -4.23
CA GLY A 76 8.11 -0.33 -5.58
C GLY A 76 7.23 -1.48 -6.07
N ARG A 77 6.88 -2.47 -5.22
CA ARG A 77 5.99 -3.58 -5.60
C ARG A 77 4.56 -3.13 -5.92
N GLY A 78 4.10 -2.03 -5.29
CA GLY A 78 2.77 -1.46 -5.53
C GLY A 78 2.17 -0.74 -4.33
N TRP A 79 0.85 -0.77 -4.24
CA TRP A 79 0.02 -0.13 -3.22
C TRP A 79 -0.75 -1.17 -2.41
N ALA A 80 -0.68 -1.04 -1.09
CA ALA A 80 -1.54 -1.73 -0.11
C ALA A 80 -2.61 -0.77 0.43
N PHE A 81 -3.51 -1.26 1.28
CA PHE A 81 -4.48 -0.43 1.98
C PHE A 81 -4.60 -0.82 3.46
N ASP A 82 -4.79 0.16 4.34
CA ASP A 82 -4.86 -0.06 5.78
C ASP A 82 -6.13 -0.80 6.21
N ARG A 83 -7.23 -0.62 5.48
CA ARG A 83 -8.54 -1.19 5.79
C ARG A 83 -9.35 -1.44 4.53
N LYS A 84 -10.28 -2.39 4.62
CA LYS A 84 -11.31 -2.62 3.61
C LYS A 84 -12.68 -2.53 4.28
N PRO A 85 -13.64 -1.74 3.76
CA PRO A 85 -14.95 -1.55 4.41
C PRO A 85 -15.68 -2.85 4.77
N ALA A 86 -15.50 -3.91 3.97
CA ALA A 86 -16.12 -5.21 4.20
C ALA A 86 -15.34 -6.17 5.13
N VAL A 87 -14.05 -5.92 5.39
CA VAL A 87 -13.17 -6.84 6.15
C VAL A 87 -12.69 -6.22 7.46
N GLY A 88 -12.53 -4.90 7.50
CA GLY A 88 -11.96 -4.17 8.64
C GLY A 88 -10.51 -3.77 8.38
N VAL A 89 -9.73 -3.67 9.46
CA VAL A 89 -8.32 -3.26 9.42
C VAL A 89 -7.45 -4.42 8.93
N LEU A 90 -6.52 -4.10 8.03
CA LEU A 90 -5.62 -5.03 7.36
C LEU A 90 -4.15 -4.70 7.62
N CYS A 91 -3.77 -3.43 7.61
CA CYS A 91 -2.41 -3.01 7.94
C CYS A 91 -2.44 -2.11 9.17
N ILE A 92 -1.58 -2.41 10.13
CA ILE A 92 -1.42 -1.62 11.35
C ILE A 92 -0.06 -0.92 11.33
N PRO A 93 0.06 0.30 11.87
CA PRO A 93 1.36 0.94 12.08
C PRO A 93 2.26 -0.02 12.87
N PHE A 94 3.50 -0.18 12.42
CA PHE A 94 4.49 -1.00 13.08
C PHE A 94 5.63 -0.11 13.57
N ASP A 95 5.81 -0.08 14.88
CA ASP A 95 7.00 0.46 15.52
C ASP A 95 7.84 -0.71 16.05
N GLU A 96 9.14 -0.68 15.77
CA GLU A 96 10.05 -1.75 16.18
C GLU A 96 10.28 -1.76 17.70
N ALA A 97 10.00 -0.64 18.38
CA ALA A 97 10.06 -0.56 19.84
C ALA A 97 9.04 -1.48 20.54
N ASP A 98 7.98 -1.93 19.83
CA ASP A 98 6.96 -2.86 20.35
C ASP A 98 7.29 -4.34 20.09
N ALA A 99 8.46 -4.68 19.52
CA ALA A 99 8.80 -6.05 19.15
C ALA A 99 9.54 -6.86 20.25
N ASP A 100 9.86 -6.26 21.39
CA ASP A 100 10.70 -6.84 22.46
C ASP A 100 9.97 -6.92 23.82
N VAL A 101 8.87 -7.69 23.90
CA VAL A 101 8.22 -8.09 25.17
C VAL A 101 7.77 -9.54 25.18
#